data_AF-A0A257W4L3-F1
#
_entry.id   AF-A0A257W4L3-F1
#
_cell.length_a   1.000
_cell.length_b   1.000
_cell.length_c   1.000
_cell.angle_alpha   90.00
_cell.angle_beta   90.00
_cell.angle_gamma   90.00
#
_symmetry.space_group_name_H-M   'P 1'
#
loop_
_entity.id
_entity.type
_entity.pdbx_description
1 polymer ?
#
loop_
_entity_poly.entity_id
_entity_poly.type
_entity_poly.pdbx_seq_one_letter_code
_entity_poly.pdbx_strand_id
1 'polypeptide(L)'
;MTSHASDPTKIVEDDTALVAPVVQELLPAPSVMNAVRSLADLPRLLLLDSAVFHSERGRYSFLMADPCEQAEWNAPDLKCDPFAALRQWS
;
A
#
# COMPACT_ATOMS: atom_id res chain seq x y z
N MET A 1 24.49 -45.56 9.20
CA MET A 1 24.67 -44.34 8.37
C MET A 1 23.69 -44.42 7.21
N THR A 2 22.51 -43.85 7.38
CA THR A 2 21.52 -43.70 6.30
C THR A 2 21.04 -42.26 6.37
N SER A 3 21.57 -41.45 5.46
CA SER A 3 21.25 -40.04 5.27
C SER A 3 19.80 -39.92 4.79
N HIS A 4 18.94 -39.25 5.56
CA HIS A 4 17.67 -38.73 5.08
C HIS A 4 17.98 -37.47 4.26
N ALA A 5 17.89 -37.59 2.94
CA ALA A 5 17.90 -36.43 2.06
C ALA A 5 16.58 -35.66 2.26
N SER A 6 16.68 -34.44 2.78
CA SER A 6 15.55 -33.52 2.86
C SER A 6 15.13 -33.09 1.45
N ASP A 7 13.85 -33.28 1.14
CA ASP A 7 13.20 -32.84 -0.09
C ASP A 7 13.20 -31.30 -0.18
N PRO A 8 13.81 -30.70 -1.23
CA PRO A 8 13.93 -29.25 -1.38
C PRO A 8 12.62 -28.55 -1.80
N THR A 9 11.50 -29.26 -1.95
CA THR A 9 10.21 -28.68 -2.39
C THR A 9 9.14 -28.64 -1.30
N LYS A 10 9.52 -28.75 -0.02
CA LYS A 10 8.61 -28.35 1.06
C LYS A 10 8.57 -26.83 1.16
N ILE A 11 7.61 -26.23 0.46
CA ILE A 11 7.08 -24.94 0.87
C ILE A 11 6.42 -25.20 2.23
N VAL A 12 7.12 -24.81 3.29
CA VAL A 12 6.50 -24.64 4.60
C VAL A 12 5.59 -23.44 4.42
N GLU A 13 4.29 -23.68 4.35
CA GLU A 13 3.29 -22.62 4.49
C GLU A 13 3.43 -22.08 5.91
N ASP A 14 4.25 -21.05 6.05
CA ASP A 14 4.30 -20.22 7.23
C ASP A 14 3.10 -19.28 7.15
N ASP A 15 2.04 -19.65 7.88
CA ASP A 15 0.75 -18.95 7.99
C ASP A 15 0.88 -17.57 8.68
N THR A 16 2.12 -17.07 8.87
CA THR A 16 2.46 -15.75 9.41
C THR A 16 3.33 -14.91 8.47
N ALA A 17 3.36 -15.22 7.17
CA ALA A 17 4.04 -14.39 6.19
C ALA A 17 3.41 -13.00 6.12
N LEU A 18 4.10 -12.01 6.71
CA LEU A 18 3.85 -10.59 6.48
C LEU A 18 3.77 -10.36 4.96
N VAL A 19 2.59 -9.98 4.46
CA VAL A 19 2.36 -9.70 3.04
C VAL A 19 3.22 -8.50 2.66
N ALA A 20 4.37 -8.75 2.02
CA ALA A 20 5.25 -7.70 1.55
C ALA A 20 4.62 -6.97 0.34
N PRO A 21 4.80 -5.65 0.21
CA PRO A 21 4.31 -4.93 -0.95
C PRO A 21 4.99 -5.44 -2.23
N VAL A 22 4.21 -5.63 -3.29
CA VAL A 22 4.73 -5.89 -4.63
C VAL A 22 5.14 -4.56 -5.25
N VAL A 23 6.44 -4.39 -5.49
CA VAL A 23 7.00 -3.13 -6.01
C VAL A 23 7.67 -3.39 -7.36
N GLN A 24 7.32 -2.57 -8.35
CA GLN A 24 7.96 -2.57 -9.67
C GLN A 24 8.41 -1.15 -10.03
N GLU A 25 9.68 -1.00 -10.36
CA GLU A 25 10.20 0.26 -10.89
C GLU A 25 9.69 0.51 -12.31
N LEU A 26 9.23 1.74 -12.58
CA LEU A 26 8.78 2.16 -13.90
C LEU A 26 9.85 3.02 -14.56
N LEU A 27 10.35 2.56 -15.71
CA LEU A 27 11.34 3.26 -16.51
C LEU A 27 10.81 3.50 -17.94
N PRO A 28 10.65 4.77 -18.38
CA PRO A 28 10.91 6.00 -17.62
C PRO A 28 9.83 6.28 -16.55
N ALA A 29 10.20 7.03 -15.52
CA ALA A 29 9.23 7.50 -14.52
C ALA A 29 8.18 8.40 -15.18
N PRO A 30 6.87 8.15 -14.99
CA PRO A 30 5.83 9.00 -15.57
C PRO A 30 5.82 10.37 -14.90
N SER A 31 5.35 11.39 -15.62
CA SER A 31 4.99 12.65 -14.97
C SER A 31 3.81 12.42 -14.03
N VAL A 32 3.77 13.15 -12.91
CA VAL A 32 2.71 13.04 -11.90
C VAL A 32 1.31 13.12 -12.54
N MET A 33 1.10 14.11 -13.41
CA MET A 33 -0.20 14.30 -14.06
C MET A 33 -0.54 13.24 -15.12
N ASN A 34 0.45 12.61 -15.75
CA ASN A 34 0.19 11.45 -16.61
C ASN A 34 -0.27 10.26 -15.77
N ALA A 35 0.35 10.00 -14.63
CA ALA A 35 -0.03 8.93 -13.72
C ALA A 35 -1.44 9.13 -13.13
N VAL A 36 -1.77 10.37 -12.74
CA VAL A 36 -3.13 10.73 -12.27
C VAL A 36 -4.17 10.44 -13.36
N ARG A 37 -3.90 10.86 -14.60
CA ARG A 37 -4.81 10.60 -15.72
C ARG A 37 -5.00 9.11 -16.00
N SER A 38 -3.95 8.30 -15.92
CA SER A 38 -4.07 6.86 -16.17
C SER A 38 -4.87 6.11 -15.12
N LEU A 39 -5.04 6.68 -13.92
CA LEU A 39 -5.80 6.10 -12.82
C LEU A 39 -7.13 6.84 -12.55
N ALA A 40 -7.52 7.77 -13.44
CA ALA A 40 -8.66 8.66 -13.23
C ALA A 40 -10.01 7.93 -13.10
N ASP A 41 -10.13 6.75 -13.72
CA ASP A 41 -11.35 5.95 -13.70
C ASP A 41 -11.44 5.02 -12.48
N LEU A 42 -10.39 4.96 -11.66
CA LEU A 42 -10.38 4.14 -10.46
C LEU A 42 -10.99 4.88 -9.26
N PRO A 43 -11.65 4.16 -8.34
CA PRO A 43 -12.29 4.79 -7.20
C PRO A 43 -11.26 5.39 -6.24
N ARG A 44 -11.68 6.47 -5.54
CA ARG A 44 -10.97 7.06 -4.40
C ARG A 44 -9.52 7.49 -4.70
N LEU A 45 -9.30 8.02 -5.91
CA LEU A 45 -8.01 8.57 -6.34
C LEU A 45 -7.51 9.67 -5.38
N LEU A 46 -6.29 9.52 -4.87
CA LEU A 46 -5.64 10.45 -3.96
C LEU A 46 -4.22 10.76 -4.44
N LEU A 47 -3.93 12.05 -4.65
CA LEU A 47 -2.59 12.58 -4.89
C LEU A 47 -2.11 13.36 -3.67
N LEU A 48 -0.93 13.02 -3.16
CA LEU A 48 -0.19 13.80 -2.16
C LEU A 48 1.11 14.28 -2.80
N ASP A 49 1.27 15.60 -2.96
CA ASP A 49 2.47 16.19 -3.56
C ASP A 49 3.22 17.03 -2.52
N SER A 50 4.52 16.75 -2.35
CA SER A 50 5.38 17.54 -1.46
C SER A 50 5.93 18.73 -2.23
N ALA A 51 5.87 19.94 -1.68
CA ALA A 51 6.60 21.09 -2.22
C ALA A 51 8.03 21.19 -1.68
N VAL A 52 8.39 20.36 -0.70
CA VAL A 52 9.68 20.42 -0.02
C VAL A 52 10.75 19.75 -0.86
N PHE A 53 11.84 20.47 -1.10
CA PHE A 53 13.03 19.92 -1.74
C PHE A 53 13.86 19.17 -0.70
N HIS A 54 14.07 17.88 -0.91
CA HIS A 54 14.98 17.07 -0.10
C HIS A 54 16.31 16.89 -0.84
N SER A 55 17.44 17.15 -0.18
CA SER A 55 18.77 17.17 -0.84
C SER A 55 19.15 15.86 -1.51
N GLU A 56 18.68 14.72 -1.00
CA GLU A 56 18.99 13.38 -1.56
C GLU A 56 17.91 12.82 -2.49
N ARG A 57 16.64 13.18 -2.27
CA ARG A 57 15.49 12.55 -2.95
C ARG A 57 14.71 13.49 -3.86
N GLY A 58 15.06 14.77 -3.86
CA GLY A 58 14.32 15.81 -4.57
C GLY A 58 12.89 15.96 -4.04
N ARG A 59 11.97 16.26 -4.97
CA ARG A 59 10.54 16.34 -4.72
C ARG A 59 9.89 14.98 -4.93
N TYR A 60 8.99 14.57 -4.04
CA TYR A 60 8.26 13.32 -4.18
C TYR A 60 6.75 13.54 -4.13
N SER A 61 6.03 12.67 -4.85
CA SER A 61 4.58 12.62 -4.87
C SER A 61 4.13 11.18 -4.62
N PHE A 62 3.04 10.99 -3.89
CA PHE A 62 2.39 9.69 -3.69
C PHE A 62 1.03 9.70 -4.38
N LEU A 63 0.74 8.65 -5.13
CA LEU A 63 -0.54 8.46 -5.83
C LEU A 63 -1.12 7.11 -5.41
N MET A 64 -2.38 7.13 -4.96
CA MET A 64 -3.14 5.94 -4.58
C MET A 64 -4.47 5.93 -5.33
N ALA A 65 -4.92 4.75 -5.74
CA ALA A 65 -6.25 4.50 -6.28
C ALA A 65 -6.68 3.09 -5.86
N ASP A 66 -7.99 2.85 -5.84
CA ASP A 66 -8.59 1.54 -5.53
C ASP A 66 -8.07 0.90 -4.22
N PRO A 67 -8.26 1.57 -3.06
CA PRO A 67 -7.75 1.06 -1.79
C PRO A 67 -8.51 -0.21 -1.35
N CYS A 68 -7.77 -1.16 -0.79
CA CYS A 68 -8.30 -2.45 -0.31
C CYS A 68 -9.31 -2.31 0.84
N GLU A 69 -9.10 -1.33 1.73
CA GLU A 69 -9.98 -1.03 2.85
C GLU A 69 -10.27 0.47 2.93
N GLN A 70 -11.50 0.79 3.32
CA GLN A 70 -11.99 2.16 3.43
C GLN A 70 -12.88 2.27 4.67
N ALA A 71 -12.69 3.36 5.41
CA ALA A 71 -13.61 3.77 6.47
C ALA A 71 -14.26 5.09 6.05
N GLU A 72 -15.58 5.14 6.12
CA GLU A 72 -16.37 6.35 5.91
C GLU A 72 -17.33 6.51 7.08
N TRP A 73 -17.41 7.72 7.62
CA TRP A 73 -18.22 8.02 8.79
C TRP A 73 -19.34 8.98 8.42
N ASN A 74 -20.55 8.44 8.28
CA ASN A 74 -21.75 9.20 7.92
C ASN A 74 -22.61 9.44 9.17
N ALA A 75 -22.50 10.65 9.73
CA ALA A 75 -23.20 11.19 10.91
C ALA A 75 -22.86 10.52 12.28
N PRO A 76 -22.29 11.26 13.25
CA PRO A 76 -21.90 10.67 14.52
C PRO A 76 -23.10 10.48 15.43
N ASP A 77 -23.41 9.23 15.76
CA ASP A 77 -23.73 8.97 17.16
C ASP A 77 -22.44 9.22 17.95
N LEU A 78 -22.29 10.41 18.52
CA LEU A 78 -21.08 10.89 19.24
C LEU A 78 -20.73 10.05 20.48
N LYS A 79 -21.47 8.95 20.72
CA LYS A 79 -21.33 8.06 21.87
C LYS A 79 -20.24 7.00 21.69
N CYS A 80 -19.72 6.81 20.48
CA CYS A 80 -18.63 5.88 20.21
C CYS A 80 -17.39 6.58 19.59
N ASP A 81 -16.21 6.02 19.86
CA ASP A 81 -14.94 6.50 19.30
C ASP A 81 -14.85 6.11 17.82
N PRO A 82 -14.83 7.09 16.89
CA PRO A 82 -14.83 6.80 15.45
C PRO A 82 -13.53 6.20 14.94
N PHE A 83 -12.45 6.24 15.73
CA PHE A 83 -11.14 5.72 15.36
C PHE A 83 -10.85 4.33 15.94
N ALA A 84 -11.76 3.76 16.73
CA ALA A 84 -11.53 2.47 17.40
C ALA A 84 -11.20 1.34 16.41
N ALA A 85 -11.88 1.31 15.26
CA ALA A 85 -11.61 0.35 14.19
C ALA A 85 -10.24 0.55 13.53
N LEU A 86 -9.85 1.81 13.28
CA LEU A 86 -8.57 2.15 12.65
C LEU A 86 -7.36 1.72 13.48
N ARG A 87 -7.50 1.62 14.81
CA ARG A 87 -6.42 1.11 15.69
C ARG A 87 -6.15 -0.39 15.54
N GLN A 88 -7.06 -1.12 14.87
CA GLN A 88 -6.95 -2.55 14.64
C GLN A 88 -6.38 -2.87 13.26
N TRP A 89 -6.18 -1.86 12.40
CA TRP A 89 -5.50 -2.02 11.12
C TRP A 89 -4.00 -2.14 11.38
N SER A 90 -3.51 -3.37 11.38
CA SER A 90 -2.10 -3.73 11.55
C SER A 90 -1.57 -4.46 10.33
#